data_AF-A0A452GNU3-F1
#
_entry.id   AF-A0A452GNU3-F1
#
_cell.length_a   1.000
_cell.length_b   1.000
_cell.length_c   1.000
_cell.angle_alpha   90.00
_cell.angle_beta   90.00
_cell.angle_gamma   90.00
#
_symmetry.space_group_name_H-M   'P 1'
#
loop_
_entity.id
_entity.type
_entity.pdbx_description
1 polymer ?
#
loop_
_entity_poly.entity_id
_entity_poly.type
_entity_poly.pdbx_seq_one_letter_code
_entity_poly.pdbx_strand_id
1 'polypeptide(L)'
;AEDWDGGFPWDPRVSSLGREGSHLMLARVCPAAASYLPKPGAQQYQFRYVDRRGEVRGQSSPFQFSEPRPMDELVTLEEDDEGSMDMLLVVPKATLLQNQLEESQQEHSRLLREKLRLEEEVKELQARIEQLEEALGTMRDEHTKLVEQYKDLSSSHAAMMEERDALSRQQAGQLARIQELEEDVQALSEKVLQKEVELDRMKDTVKSLVREQEQIHHQLKEENAEKEHYQVSPAEPRGGACRGDLLVVELAGVSRGAQLEALCEQLRSTQDLLAASQQKVVLLGEELASASSIRDRTISDLHKSRLESAETNIKLADMTLKWKEGKGQWWKEKSNLLQSIEAEKDKILKLSAEVLKLEKNLQEERAQKQALKSELSHERDSSLVQLSESKRELKELRAALKVAEKEKEQLQEEKQELLEYARKLEERLEKVADEKWSEVTAAEEEEAAATVLSSLDSPLSDSEDESPEDMRIHTQLSPYSLCDNRAGTKTPPCLREPMHKVVISQPAPITSQIKQPTEDNSSDSEAEDEKAVLMAAVRSGGEEASLLLPELGSVFYEMAR
;
A
#
# COMPACT_ATOMS: atom_id res chain seq x y z
N ALA A 1 -26.49 70.96 17.63
CA ALA A 1 -26.57 69.51 17.82
C ALA A 1 -26.51 68.88 16.44
N GLU A 2 -25.37 68.96 15.74
CA GLU A 2 -24.03 68.42 16.09
C GLU A 2 -23.95 66.91 15.85
N ASP A 3 -22.93 66.36 15.19
CA ASP A 3 -22.05 66.95 14.19
C ASP A 3 -21.59 65.83 13.24
N TRP A 4 -21.53 66.12 11.93
CA TRP A 4 -20.94 65.21 10.94
C TRP A 4 -19.61 65.79 10.47
N ASP A 5 -18.58 65.60 11.30
CA ASP A 5 -17.22 66.09 11.01
C ASP A 5 -16.57 65.20 9.93
N GLY A 6 -16.91 65.51 8.68
CA GLY A 6 -16.58 64.72 7.49
C GLY A 6 -15.12 64.82 7.09
N GLY A 7 -14.24 64.10 7.82
CA GLY A 7 -12.83 63.96 7.48
C GLY A 7 -12.62 63.40 6.07
N PHE A 8 -12.25 64.27 5.13
CA PHE A 8 -11.96 63.91 3.73
C PHE A 8 -10.76 62.95 3.64
N PRO A 9 -10.93 61.73 3.11
CA PRO A 9 -9.80 60.85 2.85
C PRO A 9 -8.98 61.38 1.66
N TRP A 10 -7.72 61.77 1.92
CA TRP A 10 -6.74 61.95 0.87
C TRP A 10 -6.31 60.58 0.33
N ASP A 11 -6.92 60.14 -0.77
CA ASP A 11 -6.56 58.90 -1.46
C ASP A 11 -6.14 59.23 -2.91
N PRO A 12 -4.83 59.21 -3.22
CA PRO A 12 -4.32 59.43 -4.58
C PRO A 12 -4.45 58.18 -5.47
N ARG A 13 -5.47 57.33 -5.26
CA ARG A 13 -5.79 56.22 -6.16
C ARG A 13 -6.18 56.73 -7.54
N VAL A 14 -5.22 56.63 -8.47
CA VAL A 14 -5.47 56.71 -9.90
C VAL A 14 -6.40 55.56 -10.29
N SER A 15 -7.67 55.87 -10.50
CA SER A 15 -8.70 54.88 -10.87
C SER A 15 -8.38 54.22 -12.22
N SER A 16 -7.84 53.01 -12.17
CA SER A 16 -7.43 52.22 -13.33
C SER A 16 -8.64 51.62 -14.08
N LEU A 17 -9.42 52.48 -14.74
CA LEU A 17 -10.39 52.05 -15.75
C LEU A 17 -9.65 51.58 -16.99
N GLY A 18 -9.65 50.26 -17.20
CA GLY A 18 -8.84 49.62 -18.23
C GLY A 18 -9.29 49.93 -19.66
N ARG A 19 -8.33 50.33 -20.51
CA ARG A 19 -8.27 50.04 -21.94
C ARG A 19 -6.81 49.92 -22.36
N GLU A 20 -6.53 48.97 -23.24
CA GLU A 20 -5.19 48.74 -23.79
C GLU A 20 -4.76 49.87 -24.74
N GLY A 21 -3.45 50.00 -24.97
CA GLY A 21 -2.94 50.75 -26.10
C GLY A 21 -2.87 52.28 -25.93
N SER A 22 -2.16 52.78 -24.92
CA SER A 22 -1.58 54.13 -24.95
C SER A 22 -0.28 54.21 -24.16
N HIS A 23 0.79 54.65 -24.83
CA HIS A 23 2.13 54.77 -24.26
C HIS A 23 2.20 56.03 -23.38
N LEU A 24 1.74 55.91 -22.13
CA LEU A 24 1.86 56.97 -21.13
C LEU A 24 3.34 57.20 -20.84
N MET A 25 3.90 58.22 -21.47
CA MET A 25 5.21 58.78 -21.12
C MET A 25 5.21 59.10 -19.63
N LEU A 26 6.02 58.36 -18.86
CA LEU A 26 6.40 58.74 -17.51
C LEU A 26 6.86 60.19 -17.56
N ALA A 27 6.10 61.08 -16.93
CA ALA A 27 6.42 62.49 -16.89
C ALA A 27 7.80 62.62 -16.24
N ARG A 28 8.79 63.04 -17.03
CA ARG A 28 10.16 63.29 -16.57
C ARG A 28 10.08 64.04 -15.25
N VAL A 29 10.66 63.48 -14.19
CA VAL A 29 11.00 64.26 -13.00
C VAL A 29 12.03 65.27 -13.46
N CYS A 30 11.57 66.46 -13.85
CA CYS A 30 12.44 67.59 -14.07
C CYS A 30 13.17 67.84 -12.76
N PRO A 31 14.52 67.85 -12.73
CA PRO A 31 15.27 68.34 -11.58
C PRO A 31 15.09 69.87 -11.52
N ALA A 32 13.90 70.30 -11.07
CA ALA A 32 13.60 71.69 -10.81
C ALA A 32 14.54 72.13 -9.68
N ALA A 33 15.46 73.04 -10.01
CA ALA A 33 16.39 73.59 -9.03
C ALA A 33 15.61 74.12 -7.82
N ALA A 34 16.12 73.92 -6.62
CA ALA A 34 15.47 74.29 -5.36
C ALA A 34 15.38 75.81 -5.11
N SER A 35 15.44 76.62 -6.16
CA SER A 35 15.36 78.10 -6.14
C SER A 35 13.94 78.64 -6.01
N TYR A 36 12.91 77.80 -6.11
CA TYR A 36 11.50 78.19 -5.92
C TYR A 36 10.92 77.76 -4.56
N LEU A 37 11.61 76.91 -3.79
CA LEU A 37 11.27 76.68 -2.40
C LEU A 37 11.86 77.81 -1.53
N PRO A 38 11.13 78.30 -0.52
CA PRO A 38 11.68 79.32 0.36
C PRO A 38 12.89 78.78 1.13
N LYS A 39 13.91 79.63 1.32
CA LYS A 39 15.10 79.26 2.08
C LYS A 39 14.73 78.94 3.54
N PRO A 40 15.35 77.93 4.16
CA PRO A 40 15.15 77.64 5.58
C PRO A 40 15.39 78.85 6.48
N GLY A 41 14.59 79.01 7.53
CA GLY A 41 14.72 80.11 8.47
C GLY A 41 13.42 80.46 9.20
N ALA A 42 13.46 81.52 10.01
CA ALA A 42 12.36 81.93 10.88
C ALA A 42 11.13 82.50 10.15
N GLN A 43 11.17 82.65 8.82
CA GLN A 43 10.04 83.20 8.07
C GLN A 43 8.91 82.17 7.96
N GLN A 44 7.71 82.56 8.36
CA GLN A 44 6.53 81.68 8.37
C GLN A 44 5.80 81.72 7.02
N TYR A 45 5.40 80.55 6.55
CA TYR A 45 4.64 80.32 5.33
C TYR A 45 3.27 79.74 5.67
N GLN A 46 2.28 80.05 4.84
CA GLN A 46 0.92 79.51 4.93
C GLN A 46 0.48 79.13 3.51
N PHE A 47 -0.06 77.93 3.33
CA PHE A 47 -0.76 77.60 2.09
C PHE A 47 -2.10 78.34 2.09
N ARG A 48 -2.39 79.08 1.01
CA ARG A 48 -3.68 79.74 0.81
C ARG A 48 -4.36 79.17 -0.43
N TYR A 49 -5.56 78.65 -0.25
CA TYR A 49 -6.40 78.18 -1.34
C TYR A 49 -7.15 79.36 -1.93
N VAL A 50 -6.81 79.70 -3.16
CA VAL A 50 -7.38 80.83 -3.92
C VAL A 50 -8.30 80.28 -5.00
N ASP A 51 -9.48 80.87 -5.16
CA ASP A 51 -10.43 80.44 -6.17
C ASP A 51 -10.15 81.05 -7.57
N ARG A 52 -10.98 80.67 -8.56
CA ARG A 52 -10.86 81.15 -9.95
C ARG A 52 -11.16 82.65 -10.14
N ARG A 53 -11.54 83.39 -9.09
CA ARG A 53 -11.75 84.84 -9.08
C ARG A 53 -10.63 85.59 -8.36
N GLY A 54 -9.73 84.89 -7.67
CA GLY A 54 -8.67 85.48 -6.84
C GLY A 54 -9.01 85.57 -5.34
N GLU A 55 -10.13 85.01 -4.90
CA GLU A 55 -10.56 85.07 -3.49
C GLU A 55 -9.97 83.92 -2.67
N VAL A 56 -9.39 84.23 -1.50
CA VAL A 56 -8.86 83.21 -0.57
C VAL A 56 -10.01 82.53 0.17
N ARG A 57 -10.19 81.22 -0.05
CA ARG A 57 -11.27 80.41 0.58
C ARG A 57 -10.78 79.48 1.69
N GLY A 58 -9.48 79.45 1.98
CA GLY A 58 -8.91 78.74 3.13
C GLY A 58 -7.42 79.03 3.29
N GLN A 59 -6.90 78.92 4.52
CA GLN A 59 -5.47 79.05 4.81
C GLN A 59 -5.01 78.03 5.85
N SER A 60 -3.79 77.51 5.71
CA SER A 60 -3.18 76.63 6.71
C SER A 60 -2.75 77.41 7.97
N SER A 61 -2.44 76.68 9.05
CA SER A 61 -1.57 77.19 10.10
C SER A 61 -0.21 77.64 9.51
N PRO A 62 0.45 78.64 10.13
CA PRO A 62 1.81 79.02 9.74
C PRO A 62 2.81 77.92 10.09
N PHE A 63 3.71 77.61 9.15
CA PHE A 63 4.82 76.68 9.31
C PHE A 63 6.12 77.32 8.80
N GLN A 64 7.28 76.76 9.16
CA GLN A 64 8.59 77.20 8.70
C GLN A 64 9.26 76.09 7.90
N PHE A 65 10.10 76.45 6.94
CA PHE A 65 11.03 75.49 6.32
C PHE A 65 12.29 75.43 7.18
N SER A 66 12.75 74.21 7.46
CA SER A 66 13.94 73.92 8.28
C SER A 66 14.92 73.06 7.49
N GLU A 67 16.22 73.19 7.76
CA GLU A 67 17.20 72.25 7.23
C GLU A 67 17.05 70.89 7.94
N PRO A 68 17.22 69.75 7.23
CA PRO A 68 17.26 68.44 7.86
C PRO A 68 18.43 68.38 8.87
N ARG A 69 18.13 68.02 10.12
CA ARG A 69 19.14 67.90 11.18
C ARG A 69 19.97 66.62 10.96
N PRO A 70 21.30 66.69 10.71
CA PRO A 70 22.06 65.50 10.29
C PRO A 70 22.35 64.47 11.40
N MET A 71 22.10 64.80 12.67
CA MET A 71 22.67 64.09 13.83
C MET A 71 21.66 63.30 14.69
N ASP A 72 20.35 63.47 14.48
CA ASP A 72 19.30 62.92 15.37
C ASP A 72 18.93 61.44 15.06
N GLU A 73 19.57 60.80 14.07
CA GLU A 73 19.24 59.44 13.59
C GLU A 73 20.47 58.53 13.40
N LEU A 74 21.39 58.53 14.38
CA LEU A 74 22.50 57.57 14.47
C LEU A 74 22.17 56.47 15.51
N VAL A 75 22.60 55.24 15.25
CA VAL A 75 22.43 54.08 16.15
C VAL A 75 23.78 53.38 16.30
N THR A 76 24.19 53.09 17.53
CA THR A 76 25.35 52.24 17.83
C THR A 76 24.97 50.77 17.68
N LEU A 77 25.73 50.04 16.87
CA LEU A 77 25.79 48.58 16.91
C LEU A 77 27.01 48.14 17.71
N GLU A 78 26.84 47.10 18.50
CA GLU A 78 27.91 46.34 19.14
C GLU A 78 28.16 45.10 18.25
N GLU A 79 29.42 44.80 17.93
CA GLU A 79 29.80 43.65 17.11
C GLU A 79 30.25 42.50 18.04
N ASP A 80 29.51 41.38 18.04
CA ASP A 80 29.76 40.20 18.87
C ASP A 80 30.98 39.37 18.37
N ASP A 81 32.17 39.95 18.38
CA ASP A 81 33.44 39.27 18.03
C ASP A 81 34.41 39.29 19.23
N GLU A 82 34.59 38.13 19.87
CA GLU A 82 35.33 37.99 21.14
C GLU A 82 36.84 38.33 21.02
N GLY A 83 37.20 39.60 21.26
CA GLY A 83 38.55 39.97 21.73
C GLY A 83 39.31 41.07 20.97
N SER A 84 38.66 41.90 20.14
CA SER A 84 39.36 42.89 19.28
C SER A 84 38.88 44.35 19.41
N MET A 85 38.97 44.93 20.61
CA MET A 85 38.70 46.34 20.97
C MET A 85 37.26 46.86 20.77
N ASP A 86 36.75 47.56 21.79
CA ASP A 86 35.42 48.20 21.82
C ASP A 86 35.29 49.34 20.80
N MET A 87 35.02 49.01 19.54
CA MET A 87 34.92 49.96 18.43
C MET A 87 33.47 50.11 17.94
N LEU A 88 32.62 50.70 18.80
CA LEU A 88 31.18 50.97 18.58
C LEU A 88 30.89 51.46 17.15
N LEU A 89 30.22 50.63 16.35
CA LEU A 89 29.91 50.95 14.97
C LEU A 89 28.66 51.85 14.91
N VAL A 90 28.88 53.15 14.74
CA VAL A 90 27.79 54.15 14.67
C VAL A 90 27.22 54.21 13.26
N VAL A 91 26.06 53.56 13.06
CA VAL A 91 25.40 53.41 11.75
C VAL A 91 24.15 54.29 11.67
N PRO A 92 23.87 54.99 10.55
CA PRO A 92 22.64 55.76 10.39
C PRO A 92 21.39 54.87 10.41
N LYS A 93 20.44 55.20 11.28
CA LYS A 93 19.19 54.45 11.54
C LYS A 93 18.38 54.13 10.28
N ALA A 94 18.39 55.02 9.30
CA ALA A 94 17.74 54.82 8.01
C ALA A 94 18.29 53.57 7.27
N THR A 95 19.59 53.30 7.39
CA THR A 95 20.21 52.10 6.79
C THR A 95 19.89 50.83 7.57
N LEU A 96 19.84 50.88 8.91
CA LEU A 96 19.40 49.74 9.73
C LEU A 96 17.96 49.30 9.38
N LEU A 97 17.04 50.27 9.28
CA LEU A 97 15.65 50.01 8.89
C LEU A 97 15.51 49.57 7.42
N GLN A 98 16.42 50.00 6.55
CA GLN A 98 16.48 49.53 5.17
C GLN A 98 16.98 48.08 5.10
N ASN A 99 18.03 47.71 5.83
CA ASN A 99 18.51 46.33 5.93
C ASN A 99 17.39 45.40 6.42
N GLN A 100 16.70 45.72 7.51
CA GLN A 100 15.58 44.92 8.04
C GLN A 100 14.42 44.79 7.04
N LEU A 101 14.16 45.81 6.21
CA LEU A 101 13.16 45.75 5.16
C LEU A 101 13.61 44.87 3.98
N GLU A 102 14.89 44.91 3.61
CA GLU A 102 15.48 44.08 2.56
C GLU A 102 15.56 42.60 2.99
N GLU A 103 15.95 42.34 4.24
CA GLU A 103 15.89 41.02 4.90
C GLU A 103 14.48 40.43 4.88
N SER A 104 13.47 41.18 5.33
CA SER A 104 12.08 40.70 5.35
C SER A 104 11.51 40.47 3.94
N GLN A 105 11.91 41.28 2.95
CA GLN A 105 11.59 41.01 1.53
C GLN A 105 12.29 39.75 1.00
N GLN A 106 13.54 39.49 1.42
CA GLN A 106 14.31 38.31 1.06
C GLN A 106 13.73 37.03 1.70
N GLU A 107 13.27 37.11 2.96
CA GLU A 107 12.50 36.04 3.63
C GLU A 107 11.18 35.77 2.93
N HIS A 108 10.38 36.80 2.63
CA HIS A 108 9.13 36.63 1.88
C HIS A 108 9.39 35.96 0.52
N SER A 109 10.44 36.40 -0.17
CA SER A 109 10.89 35.81 -1.44
C SER A 109 11.43 34.38 -1.30
N ARG A 110 11.88 33.96 -0.11
CA ARG A 110 12.24 32.57 0.22
C ARG A 110 11.00 31.72 0.49
N LEU A 111 10.12 32.17 1.39
CA LEU A 111 8.89 31.47 1.74
C LEU A 111 7.96 31.28 0.54
N LEU A 112 7.92 32.23 -0.40
CA LEU A 112 7.17 32.09 -1.66
C LEU A 112 7.73 30.98 -2.56
N ARG A 113 9.07 30.82 -2.62
CA ARG A 113 9.72 29.71 -3.35
C ARG A 113 9.46 28.36 -2.68
N GLU A 114 9.57 28.28 -1.35
CA GLU A 114 9.24 27.06 -0.60
C GLU A 114 7.76 26.68 -0.73
N LYS A 115 6.86 27.68 -0.74
CA LYS A 115 5.42 27.49 -0.98
C LYS A 115 5.13 26.95 -2.39
N LEU A 116 5.80 27.46 -3.41
CA LEU A 116 5.68 26.94 -4.79
C LEU A 116 6.21 25.51 -4.90
N ARG A 117 7.37 25.19 -4.29
CA ARG A 117 7.94 23.84 -4.26
C ARG A 117 6.97 22.83 -3.64
N LEU A 118 6.34 23.19 -2.51
CA LEU A 118 5.33 22.36 -1.86
C LEU A 118 4.04 22.21 -2.70
N GLU A 119 3.66 23.22 -3.48
CA GLU A 119 2.55 23.13 -4.44
C GLU A 119 2.90 22.33 -5.71
N GLU A 120 4.17 22.05 -5.96
CA GLU A 120 4.63 21.12 -7.00
C GLU A 120 4.66 19.68 -6.46
N GLU A 121 5.24 19.48 -5.27
CA GLU A 121 5.23 18.19 -4.53
C GLU A 121 3.80 17.65 -4.32
N VAL A 122 2.85 18.50 -3.93
CA VAL A 122 1.44 18.08 -3.76
C VAL A 122 0.81 17.62 -5.07
N LYS A 123 1.14 18.25 -6.21
CA LYS A 123 0.64 17.84 -7.53
C LYS A 123 1.28 16.54 -7.99
N GLU A 124 2.57 16.35 -7.73
CA GLU A 124 3.27 15.10 -8.02
C GLU A 124 2.71 13.94 -7.20
N LEU A 125 2.44 14.16 -5.90
CA LEU A 125 1.76 13.18 -5.04
C LEU A 125 0.32 12.90 -5.50
N GLN A 126 -0.44 13.90 -5.94
CA GLN A 126 -1.79 13.71 -6.49
C GLN A 126 -1.76 12.86 -7.77
N ALA A 127 -0.91 13.22 -8.75
CA ALA A 127 -0.74 12.44 -9.97
C ALA A 127 -0.21 11.01 -9.67
N ARG A 128 0.55 10.83 -8.59
CA ARG A 128 1.02 9.51 -8.15
C ARG A 128 -0.09 8.67 -7.49
N ILE A 129 -1.03 9.30 -6.79
CA ILE A 129 -2.23 8.62 -6.28
C ILE A 129 -3.11 8.17 -7.45
N GLU A 130 -3.39 9.05 -8.41
CA GLU A 130 -4.18 8.73 -9.61
C GLU A 130 -3.59 7.52 -10.37
N GLN A 131 -2.27 7.48 -10.59
CA GLN A 131 -1.58 6.33 -11.19
C GLN A 131 -1.74 5.02 -10.39
N LEU A 132 -1.78 5.09 -9.06
CA LEU A 132 -1.95 3.92 -8.20
C LEU A 132 -3.41 3.47 -8.17
N GLU A 133 -4.38 4.39 -8.24
CA GLU A 133 -5.80 4.07 -8.36
C GLU A 133 -6.13 3.43 -9.71
N GLU A 134 -5.57 3.93 -10.81
CA GLU A 134 -5.65 3.30 -12.14
C GLU A 134 -5.07 1.87 -12.12
N ALA A 135 -3.87 1.68 -11.56
CA ALA A 135 -3.24 0.37 -11.44
C ALA A 135 -4.05 -0.59 -10.54
N LEU A 136 -4.61 -0.11 -9.42
CA LEU A 136 -5.53 -0.88 -8.58
C LEU A 136 -6.86 -1.17 -9.29
N GLY A 137 -7.24 -0.39 -10.29
CA GLY A 137 -8.34 -0.66 -11.22
C GLY A 137 -8.00 -1.82 -12.15
N THR A 138 -6.88 -1.73 -12.89
CA THR A 138 -6.47 -2.79 -13.83
C THR A 138 -6.24 -4.13 -13.14
N MET A 139 -5.62 -4.15 -11.95
CA MET A 139 -5.44 -5.37 -11.17
C MET A 139 -6.77 -6.00 -10.71
N ARG A 140 -7.79 -5.19 -10.41
CA ARG A 140 -9.16 -5.70 -10.11
C ARG A 140 -9.81 -6.28 -11.36
N ASP A 141 -9.68 -5.60 -12.49
CA ASP A 141 -10.21 -6.08 -13.77
C ASP A 141 -9.46 -7.32 -14.29
N GLU A 142 -8.22 -7.56 -13.87
CA GLU A 142 -7.51 -8.82 -14.14
C GLU A 142 -7.97 -9.94 -13.18
N HIS A 143 -8.17 -9.63 -11.90
CA HIS A 143 -8.71 -10.57 -10.92
C HIS A 143 -10.11 -11.06 -11.30
N THR A 144 -11.02 -10.19 -11.74
CA THR A 144 -12.37 -10.61 -12.19
C THR A 144 -12.31 -11.55 -13.39
N LYS A 145 -11.49 -11.23 -14.41
CA LYS A 145 -11.25 -12.10 -15.58
C LYS A 145 -10.69 -13.46 -15.18
N LEU A 146 -9.77 -13.52 -14.21
CA LEU A 146 -9.21 -14.78 -13.69
C LEU A 146 -10.27 -15.60 -12.93
N VAL A 147 -11.17 -14.96 -12.18
CA VAL A 147 -12.29 -15.63 -11.50
C VAL A 147 -13.31 -16.18 -12.51
N GLU A 148 -13.60 -15.45 -13.58
CA GLU A 148 -14.44 -15.94 -14.69
C GLU A 148 -13.79 -17.13 -15.42
N GLN A 149 -12.52 -17.03 -15.78
CA GLN A 149 -11.76 -18.15 -16.38
C GLN A 149 -11.74 -19.39 -15.48
N TYR A 150 -11.54 -19.22 -14.16
CA TYR A 150 -11.60 -20.31 -13.18
C TYR A 150 -12.99 -20.96 -13.14
N LYS A 151 -14.06 -20.16 -13.21
CA LYS A 151 -15.45 -20.64 -13.21
C LYS A 151 -15.77 -21.41 -14.49
N ASP A 152 -15.33 -20.91 -15.65
CA ASP A 152 -15.50 -21.57 -16.93
C ASP A 152 -14.74 -22.90 -16.98
N LEU A 153 -13.46 -22.91 -16.57
CA LEU A 153 -12.65 -24.12 -16.40
C LEU A 153 -13.31 -25.13 -15.44
N SER A 154 -13.88 -24.66 -14.33
CA SER A 154 -14.58 -25.51 -13.36
C SER A 154 -15.86 -26.12 -13.94
N SER A 155 -16.64 -25.36 -14.72
CA SER A 155 -17.87 -25.86 -15.36
C SER A 155 -17.55 -26.87 -16.49
N SER A 156 -16.50 -26.60 -17.27
CA SER A 156 -15.96 -27.53 -18.27
C SER A 156 -15.45 -28.82 -17.62
N HIS A 157 -14.75 -28.72 -16.48
CA HIS A 157 -14.29 -29.87 -15.71
C HIS A 157 -15.47 -30.72 -15.18
N ALA A 158 -16.57 -30.09 -14.75
CA ALA A 158 -17.78 -30.78 -14.34
C ALA A 158 -18.46 -31.50 -15.50
N ALA A 159 -18.65 -30.84 -16.66
CA ALA A 159 -19.23 -31.46 -17.85
C ALA A 159 -18.40 -32.67 -18.34
N MET A 160 -17.07 -32.53 -18.41
CA MET A 160 -16.15 -33.64 -18.73
C MET A 160 -16.22 -34.78 -17.71
N MET A 161 -16.53 -34.50 -16.44
CA MET A 161 -16.73 -35.52 -15.42
C MET A 161 -18.04 -36.28 -15.63
N GLU A 162 -19.13 -35.56 -15.95
CA GLU A 162 -20.45 -36.14 -16.25
C GLU A 162 -20.45 -36.99 -17.53
N GLU A 163 -19.78 -36.56 -18.60
CA GLU A 163 -19.59 -37.36 -19.82
C GLU A 163 -18.84 -38.67 -19.52
N ARG A 164 -17.79 -38.61 -18.69
CA ARG A 164 -17.01 -39.78 -18.25
C ARG A 164 -17.85 -40.73 -17.39
N ASP A 165 -18.74 -40.21 -16.51
CA ASP A 165 -19.71 -41.03 -15.77
C ASP A 165 -20.86 -41.57 -16.64
N ALA A 166 -21.22 -40.90 -17.74
CA ALA A 166 -22.18 -41.41 -18.73
C ALA A 166 -21.58 -42.58 -19.55
N LEU A 167 -20.36 -42.41 -20.06
CA LEU A 167 -19.63 -43.46 -20.78
C LEU A 167 -19.35 -44.68 -19.89
N SER A 168 -19.04 -44.48 -18.61
CA SER A 168 -18.83 -45.59 -17.67
C SER A 168 -20.12 -46.39 -17.41
N ARG A 169 -21.28 -45.72 -17.30
CA ARG A 169 -22.59 -46.38 -17.24
C ARG A 169 -22.94 -47.11 -18.54
N GLN A 170 -22.60 -46.54 -19.70
CA GLN A 170 -22.79 -47.20 -20.99
C GLN A 170 -21.96 -48.49 -21.11
N GLN A 171 -20.68 -48.44 -20.72
CA GLN A 171 -19.81 -49.61 -20.69
C GLN A 171 -20.38 -50.72 -19.77
N ALA A 172 -20.83 -50.36 -18.57
CA ALA A 172 -21.44 -51.33 -17.66
C ALA A 172 -22.68 -52.02 -18.26
N GLY A 173 -23.55 -51.25 -18.95
CA GLY A 173 -24.70 -51.80 -19.66
C GLY A 173 -24.33 -52.73 -20.82
N GLN A 174 -23.27 -52.42 -21.56
CA GLN A 174 -22.79 -53.29 -22.65
C GLN A 174 -22.13 -54.57 -22.12
N LEU A 175 -21.38 -54.50 -21.01
CA LEU A 175 -20.83 -55.69 -20.35
C LEU A 175 -21.93 -56.63 -19.84
N ALA A 176 -23.02 -56.08 -19.28
CA ALA A 176 -24.20 -56.87 -18.93
C ALA A 176 -24.85 -57.50 -20.17
N ARG A 177 -25.01 -56.75 -21.27
CA ARG A 177 -25.57 -57.30 -22.52
C ARG A 177 -24.72 -58.40 -23.15
N ILE A 178 -23.40 -58.32 -23.01
CA ILE A 178 -22.47 -59.38 -23.42
C ILE A 178 -22.69 -60.64 -22.57
N GLN A 179 -22.88 -60.50 -21.26
CA GLN A 179 -23.17 -61.63 -20.36
C GLN A 179 -24.51 -62.31 -20.71
N GLU A 180 -25.59 -61.54 -20.90
CA GLU A 180 -26.89 -62.07 -21.36
C GLU A 180 -26.75 -62.90 -22.65
N LEU A 181 -26.00 -62.39 -23.63
CA LEU A 181 -25.79 -63.06 -24.92
C LEU A 181 -24.85 -64.28 -24.81
N GLU A 182 -23.92 -64.29 -23.85
CA GLU A 182 -23.09 -65.47 -23.54
C GLU A 182 -23.90 -66.58 -22.86
N GLU A 183 -24.86 -66.23 -22.00
CA GLU A 183 -25.81 -67.16 -21.39
C GLU A 183 -26.81 -67.72 -22.42
N ASP A 184 -27.38 -66.87 -23.27
CA ASP A 184 -28.25 -67.30 -24.38
C ASP A 184 -27.52 -68.28 -25.33
N VAL A 185 -26.27 -68.00 -25.70
CA VAL A 185 -25.47 -68.89 -26.58
C VAL A 185 -25.19 -70.24 -25.92
N GLN A 186 -24.96 -70.28 -24.60
CA GLN A 186 -24.82 -71.55 -23.86
C GLN A 186 -26.14 -72.33 -23.88
N ALA A 187 -27.24 -71.71 -23.46
CA ALA A 187 -28.56 -72.34 -23.39
C ALA A 187 -29.09 -72.80 -24.76
N LEU A 188 -28.75 -72.09 -25.85
CA LEU A 188 -29.06 -72.51 -27.22
C LEU A 188 -28.16 -73.65 -27.70
N SER A 189 -26.88 -73.67 -27.31
CA SER A 189 -25.96 -74.76 -27.64
C SER A 189 -26.37 -76.07 -26.97
N GLU A 190 -26.82 -76.03 -25.71
CA GLU A 190 -27.38 -77.19 -25.02
C GLU A 190 -28.65 -77.71 -25.70
N LYS A 191 -29.58 -76.82 -26.11
CA LYS A 191 -30.81 -77.20 -26.84
C LYS A 191 -30.50 -77.84 -28.19
N VAL A 192 -29.51 -77.32 -28.92
CA VAL A 192 -29.03 -77.91 -30.18
C VAL A 192 -28.50 -79.33 -29.93
N LEU A 193 -27.62 -79.51 -28.94
CA LEU A 193 -27.06 -80.82 -28.60
C LEU A 193 -28.15 -81.81 -28.14
N GLN A 194 -29.13 -81.36 -27.34
CA GLN A 194 -30.27 -82.19 -26.95
C GLN A 194 -31.06 -82.66 -28.18
N LYS A 195 -31.31 -81.77 -29.15
CA LYS A 195 -32.02 -82.10 -30.39
C LYS A 195 -31.22 -83.00 -31.33
N GLU A 196 -29.90 -82.86 -31.41
CA GLU A 196 -29.01 -83.78 -32.13
C GLU A 196 -29.14 -85.21 -31.58
N VAL A 197 -29.06 -85.37 -30.26
CA VAL A 197 -29.14 -86.70 -29.62
C VAL A 197 -30.57 -87.27 -29.63
N GLU A 198 -31.62 -86.45 -29.56
CA GLU A 198 -33.01 -86.89 -29.82
C GLU A 198 -33.18 -87.40 -31.26
N LEU A 199 -32.68 -86.63 -32.23
CA LEU A 199 -32.75 -86.94 -33.65
C LEU A 199 -32.00 -88.25 -33.99
N ASP A 200 -30.82 -88.46 -33.42
CA ASP A 200 -30.03 -89.68 -33.67
C ASP A 200 -30.65 -90.93 -33.04
N ARG A 201 -31.17 -90.85 -31.81
CA ARG A 201 -32.00 -91.91 -31.22
C ARG A 201 -33.19 -92.25 -32.12
N MET A 202 -33.84 -91.23 -32.68
CA MET A 202 -34.99 -91.43 -33.57
C MET A 202 -34.58 -92.09 -34.89
N LYS A 203 -33.46 -91.67 -35.51
CA LYS A 203 -32.86 -92.34 -36.68
C LYS A 203 -32.56 -93.82 -36.39
N ASP A 204 -32.09 -94.16 -35.20
CA ASP A 204 -31.80 -95.55 -34.84
C ASP A 204 -33.07 -96.39 -34.68
N THR A 205 -34.17 -95.84 -34.14
CA THR A 205 -35.47 -96.54 -34.16
C THR A 205 -36.00 -96.76 -35.58
N VAL A 206 -35.85 -95.78 -36.48
CA VAL A 206 -36.16 -95.95 -37.91
C VAL A 206 -35.34 -97.10 -38.52
N LYS A 207 -34.03 -97.18 -38.23
CA LYS A 207 -33.16 -98.28 -38.69
C LYS A 207 -33.57 -99.65 -38.12
N SER A 208 -34.22 -99.72 -36.95
CA SER A 208 -34.77 -100.97 -36.42
C SER A 208 -36.00 -101.38 -37.22
N LEU A 209 -36.98 -100.47 -37.33
CA LEU A 209 -38.25 -100.69 -38.02
C LEU A 209 -38.07 -101.05 -39.51
N VAL A 210 -37.06 -100.50 -40.20
CA VAL A 210 -36.71 -100.92 -41.57
C VAL A 210 -36.28 -102.39 -41.61
N ARG A 211 -35.44 -102.86 -40.68
CA ARG A 211 -35.01 -104.28 -40.65
C ARG A 211 -36.14 -105.22 -40.25
N GLU A 212 -37.03 -104.78 -39.36
CA GLU A 212 -38.24 -105.52 -38.99
C GLU A 212 -39.19 -105.63 -40.20
N GLN A 213 -39.38 -104.55 -40.96
CA GLN A 213 -40.14 -104.55 -42.22
C GLN A 213 -39.49 -105.48 -43.27
N GLU A 214 -38.18 -105.41 -43.45
CA GLU A 214 -37.40 -106.30 -44.34
C GLU A 214 -37.55 -107.78 -43.94
N GLN A 215 -37.49 -108.09 -42.64
CA GLN A 215 -37.65 -109.44 -42.10
C GLN A 215 -39.07 -109.99 -42.32
N ILE A 216 -40.12 -109.22 -41.99
CA ILE A 216 -41.51 -109.64 -42.23
C ILE A 216 -41.75 -109.83 -43.74
N HIS A 217 -41.21 -108.93 -44.56
CA HIS A 217 -41.30 -109.02 -46.02
C HIS A 217 -40.51 -110.22 -46.60
N HIS A 218 -39.45 -110.68 -45.94
CA HIS A 218 -38.74 -111.92 -46.27
C HIS A 218 -39.57 -113.16 -45.89
N GLN A 219 -40.11 -113.20 -44.67
CA GLN A 219 -40.97 -114.30 -44.19
C GLN A 219 -42.22 -114.46 -45.06
N LEU A 220 -42.83 -113.34 -45.45
CA LEU A 220 -44.00 -113.31 -46.34
C LEU A 220 -43.69 -113.85 -47.75
N LYS A 221 -42.45 -113.67 -48.24
CA LYS A 221 -41.98 -114.29 -49.50
C LYS A 221 -41.76 -115.79 -49.35
N GLU A 222 -41.19 -116.24 -48.24
CA GLU A 222 -40.96 -117.66 -47.95
C GLU A 222 -42.29 -118.41 -47.84
N GLU A 223 -43.19 -117.95 -46.96
CA GLU A 223 -44.53 -118.54 -46.78
C GLU A 223 -45.37 -118.53 -48.06
N ASN A 224 -45.24 -117.50 -48.91
CA ASN A 224 -45.95 -117.48 -50.19
C ASN A 224 -45.32 -118.42 -51.23
N ALA A 225 -43.98 -118.50 -51.32
CA ALA A 225 -43.31 -119.46 -52.19
C ALA A 225 -43.61 -120.91 -51.78
N GLU A 226 -43.67 -121.20 -50.47
CA GLU A 226 -44.09 -122.51 -49.98
C GLU A 226 -45.57 -122.77 -50.24
N LYS A 227 -46.48 -121.80 -50.04
CA LYS A 227 -47.89 -121.92 -50.45
C LYS A 227 -48.02 -122.29 -51.93
N GLU A 228 -47.24 -121.67 -52.81
CA GLU A 228 -47.19 -122.03 -54.24
C GLU A 228 -46.69 -123.47 -54.45
N HIS A 229 -45.65 -123.92 -53.74
CA HIS A 229 -45.17 -125.31 -53.82
C HIS A 229 -46.23 -126.34 -53.40
N TYR A 230 -47.03 -126.05 -52.35
CA TYR A 230 -48.13 -126.93 -51.92
C TYR A 230 -49.34 -126.86 -52.86
N GLN A 231 -49.57 -125.77 -53.59
CA GLN A 231 -50.60 -125.69 -54.65
C GLN A 231 -50.17 -126.38 -55.96
N VAL A 232 -48.86 -126.44 -56.24
CA VAL A 232 -48.29 -127.02 -57.47
C VAL A 232 -47.99 -128.54 -57.33
N SER A 233 -48.33 -129.17 -56.21
CA SER A 233 -48.15 -130.61 -55.98
C SER A 233 -49.45 -131.42 -56.05
N PRO A 234 -49.97 -131.76 -57.26
CA PRO A 234 -51.02 -132.74 -57.39
C PRO A 234 -50.44 -134.14 -57.14
N ALA A 235 -50.84 -134.78 -56.04
CA ALA A 235 -50.57 -136.19 -55.85
C ALA A 235 -51.27 -137.02 -56.94
N GLU A 236 -50.52 -137.74 -57.79
CA GLU A 236 -51.11 -138.66 -58.77
C GLU A 236 -52.01 -139.68 -58.04
N PRO A 237 -53.32 -139.81 -58.39
CA PRO A 237 -54.23 -140.69 -57.68
C PRO A 237 -54.06 -142.16 -58.09
N ARG A 238 -52.92 -142.78 -57.73
CA ARG A 238 -52.70 -144.23 -57.84
C ARG A 238 -53.33 -144.98 -56.66
N GLY A 239 -54.67 -144.90 -56.58
CA GLY A 239 -55.54 -145.82 -55.83
C GLY A 239 -55.37 -145.84 -54.30
N GLY A 240 -56.34 -145.23 -53.58
CA GLY A 240 -56.55 -145.52 -52.15
C GLY A 240 -56.47 -144.35 -51.17
N ALA A 241 -56.38 -143.10 -51.63
CA ALA A 241 -56.48 -141.93 -50.74
C ALA A 241 -57.85 -141.86 -50.04
N CYS A 242 -57.85 -141.52 -48.75
CA CYS A 242 -59.03 -141.47 -47.92
C CYS A 242 -59.66 -140.07 -47.91
N ARG A 243 -60.96 -139.99 -47.60
CA ARG A 243 -61.71 -138.71 -47.51
C ARG A 243 -61.19 -137.77 -46.41
N GLY A 244 -60.36 -138.27 -45.48
CA GLY A 244 -59.66 -137.44 -44.49
C GLY A 244 -58.47 -136.67 -45.09
N ASP A 245 -57.72 -137.27 -46.01
CA ASP A 245 -56.44 -136.73 -46.48
C ASP A 245 -56.64 -135.42 -47.27
N LEU A 246 -57.72 -135.35 -48.06
CA LEU A 246 -58.10 -134.14 -48.80
C LEU A 246 -58.51 -132.99 -47.86
N LEU A 247 -59.21 -133.30 -46.77
CA LEU A 247 -59.61 -132.33 -45.75
C LEU A 247 -58.40 -131.81 -44.96
N VAL A 248 -57.38 -132.63 -44.74
CA VAL A 248 -56.12 -132.21 -44.10
C VAL A 248 -55.38 -131.20 -44.98
N VAL A 249 -55.31 -131.42 -46.30
CA VAL A 249 -54.70 -130.45 -47.23
C VAL A 249 -55.51 -129.15 -47.30
N GLU A 250 -56.84 -129.22 -47.33
CA GLU A 250 -57.72 -128.04 -47.36
C GLU A 250 -57.60 -127.21 -46.07
N LEU A 251 -57.61 -127.86 -44.90
CA LEU A 251 -57.39 -127.20 -43.59
C LEU A 251 -55.99 -126.60 -43.45
N ALA A 252 -54.95 -127.28 -43.95
CA ALA A 252 -53.59 -126.73 -43.98
C ALA A 252 -53.50 -125.49 -44.89
N GLY A 253 -54.15 -125.52 -46.06
CA GLY A 253 -54.23 -124.37 -46.98
C GLY A 253 -54.93 -123.16 -46.35
N VAL A 254 -56.03 -123.37 -45.63
CA VAL A 254 -56.74 -122.31 -44.89
C VAL A 254 -55.89 -121.77 -43.74
N SER A 255 -55.24 -122.64 -42.97
CA SER A 255 -54.32 -122.25 -41.89
C SER A 255 -53.16 -121.38 -42.42
N ARG A 256 -52.60 -121.75 -43.58
CA ARG A 256 -51.51 -121.02 -44.23
C ARG A 256 -51.97 -119.69 -44.84
N GLY A 257 -53.21 -119.63 -45.33
CA GLY A 257 -53.87 -118.39 -45.73
C GLY A 257 -53.94 -117.38 -44.57
N ALA A 258 -54.44 -117.82 -43.42
CA ALA A 258 -54.52 -116.98 -42.21
C ALA A 258 -53.14 -116.52 -41.70
N GLN A 259 -52.10 -117.34 -41.84
CA GLN A 259 -50.72 -116.97 -41.50
C GLN A 259 -50.18 -115.87 -42.43
N LEU A 260 -50.42 -115.97 -43.74
CA LEU A 260 -50.05 -114.93 -44.70
C LEU A 260 -50.85 -113.63 -44.47
N GLU A 261 -52.14 -113.71 -44.16
CA GLU A 261 -52.96 -112.53 -43.82
C GLU A 261 -52.46 -111.84 -42.54
N ALA A 262 -52.04 -112.61 -41.53
CA ALA A 262 -51.41 -112.07 -40.33
C ALA A 262 -50.05 -111.38 -40.63
N LEU A 263 -49.20 -111.99 -41.47
CA LEU A 263 -47.94 -111.37 -41.93
C LEU A 263 -48.17 -110.10 -42.76
N CYS A 264 -49.22 -110.07 -43.60
CA CYS A 264 -49.62 -108.87 -44.35
C CYS A 264 -49.99 -107.70 -43.41
N GLU A 265 -50.79 -107.96 -42.37
CA GLU A 265 -51.22 -106.90 -41.44
C GLU A 265 -50.08 -106.49 -40.47
N GLN A 266 -49.18 -107.41 -40.12
CA GLN A 266 -47.91 -107.08 -39.44
C GLN A 266 -47.01 -106.20 -40.31
N LEU A 267 -46.85 -106.52 -41.60
CA LEU A 267 -46.10 -105.69 -42.54
C LEU A 267 -46.71 -104.30 -42.70
N ARG A 268 -48.05 -104.22 -42.74
CA ARG A 268 -48.78 -102.95 -42.78
C ARG A 268 -48.55 -102.10 -41.53
N SER A 269 -48.79 -102.67 -40.34
CA SER A 269 -48.66 -101.95 -39.07
C SER A 269 -47.22 -101.48 -38.79
N THR A 270 -46.22 -102.28 -39.14
CA THR A 270 -44.81 -101.88 -39.08
C THR A 270 -44.47 -100.81 -40.11
N GLN A 271 -45.05 -100.84 -41.31
CA GLN A 271 -44.86 -99.80 -42.33
C GLN A 271 -45.54 -98.47 -41.97
N ASP A 272 -46.73 -98.49 -41.38
CA ASP A 272 -47.41 -97.27 -40.89
C ASP A 272 -46.63 -96.65 -39.71
N LEU A 273 -46.13 -97.48 -38.78
CA LEU A 273 -45.25 -97.04 -37.69
C LEU A 273 -43.91 -96.50 -38.22
N LEU A 274 -43.33 -97.14 -39.24
CA LEU A 274 -42.14 -96.67 -39.92
C LEU A 274 -42.36 -95.30 -40.55
N ALA A 275 -43.45 -95.09 -41.29
CA ALA A 275 -43.77 -93.80 -41.91
C ALA A 275 -43.92 -92.68 -40.87
N ALA A 276 -44.65 -92.94 -39.77
CA ALA A 276 -44.75 -91.99 -38.66
C ALA A 276 -43.39 -91.70 -37.99
N SER A 277 -42.55 -92.72 -37.83
CA SER A 277 -41.20 -92.57 -37.26
C SER A 277 -40.27 -91.76 -38.16
N GLN A 278 -40.36 -91.93 -39.48
CA GLN A 278 -39.63 -91.14 -40.48
C GLN A 278 -40.08 -89.68 -40.49
N GLN A 279 -41.39 -89.41 -40.43
CA GLN A 279 -41.91 -88.05 -40.32
C GLN A 279 -41.38 -87.35 -39.06
N LYS A 280 -41.29 -88.06 -37.92
CA LYS A 280 -40.71 -87.53 -36.68
C LYS A 280 -39.20 -87.22 -36.81
N VAL A 281 -38.44 -88.00 -37.58
CA VAL A 281 -37.03 -87.68 -37.90
C VAL A 281 -36.93 -86.38 -38.72
N VAL A 282 -37.82 -86.15 -39.69
CA VAL A 282 -37.85 -84.90 -40.47
C VAL A 282 -38.14 -83.70 -39.56
N LEU A 283 -39.20 -83.77 -38.74
CA LEU A 283 -39.59 -82.69 -37.84
C LEU A 283 -38.50 -82.36 -36.81
N LEU A 284 -37.84 -83.37 -36.21
CA LEU A 284 -36.69 -83.15 -35.31
C LEU A 284 -35.49 -82.53 -36.04
N GLY A 285 -35.30 -82.81 -37.34
CA GLY A 285 -34.30 -82.17 -38.18
C GLY A 285 -34.60 -80.69 -38.46
N GLU A 286 -35.87 -80.34 -38.68
CA GLU A 286 -36.34 -78.96 -38.86
C GLU A 286 -36.22 -78.16 -37.54
N GLU A 287 -36.63 -78.74 -36.41
CA GLU A 287 -36.43 -78.16 -35.08
C GLU A 287 -34.94 -77.88 -34.82
N LEU A 288 -34.07 -78.85 -35.06
CA LEU A 288 -32.61 -78.73 -34.91
C LEU A 288 -32.03 -77.62 -35.80
N ALA A 289 -32.40 -77.58 -37.08
CA ALA A 289 -31.95 -76.55 -38.01
C ALA A 289 -32.42 -75.15 -37.56
N SER A 290 -33.63 -75.03 -37.04
CA SER A 290 -34.14 -73.77 -36.48
C SER A 290 -33.36 -73.34 -35.22
N ALA A 291 -33.03 -74.28 -34.34
CA ALA A 291 -32.29 -74.02 -33.10
C ALA A 291 -30.83 -73.59 -33.38
N SER A 292 -30.13 -74.24 -34.31
CA SER A 292 -28.80 -73.76 -34.75
C SER A 292 -28.92 -72.39 -35.38
N SER A 293 -29.86 -72.18 -36.30
CA SER A 293 -30.06 -70.89 -36.95
C SER A 293 -30.32 -69.75 -35.95
N ILE A 294 -30.98 -70.01 -34.82
CA ILE A 294 -31.13 -69.04 -33.73
C ILE A 294 -29.80 -68.82 -32.99
N ARG A 295 -29.13 -69.90 -32.54
CA ARG A 295 -27.80 -69.83 -31.90
C ARG A 295 -26.80 -69.01 -32.71
N ASP A 296 -26.73 -69.26 -34.02
CA ASP A 296 -25.71 -68.70 -34.90
C ASP A 296 -25.97 -67.19 -35.15
N ARG A 297 -27.24 -66.74 -35.04
CA ARG A 297 -27.59 -65.31 -34.93
C ARG A 297 -27.18 -64.72 -33.59
N THR A 298 -27.49 -65.37 -32.47
CA THR A 298 -27.10 -64.89 -31.13
C THR A 298 -25.58 -64.75 -30.99
N ILE A 299 -24.79 -65.70 -31.52
CA ILE A 299 -23.32 -65.60 -31.62
C ILE A 299 -22.91 -64.36 -32.42
N SER A 300 -23.58 -64.10 -33.56
CA SER A 300 -23.31 -62.93 -34.40
C SER A 300 -23.62 -61.60 -33.68
N ASP A 301 -24.67 -61.56 -32.86
CA ASP A 301 -25.05 -60.37 -32.07
C ASP A 301 -24.14 -60.18 -30.84
N LEU A 302 -23.69 -61.27 -30.21
CA LEU A 302 -22.63 -61.25 -29.18
C LEU A 302 -21.33 -60.64 -29.72
N HIS A 303 -20.93 -60.99 -30.95
CA HIS A 303 -19.75 -60.39 -31.59
C HIS A 303 -19.92 -58.89 -31.86
N LYS A 304 -21.11 -58.41 -32.25
CA LYS A 304 -21.40 -56.97 -32.38
C LYS A 304 -21.29 -56.26 -31.03
N SER A 305 -21.96 -56.78 -30.01
CA SER A 305 -21.99 -56.18 -28.67
C SER A 305 -20.57 -56.10 -28.04
N ARG A 306 -19.72 -57.10 -28.26
CA ARG A 306 -18.31 -57.08 -27.87
C ARG A 306 -17.50 -55.99 -28.59
N LEU A 307 -17.76 -55.71 -29.88
CA LEU A 307 -17.12 -54.59 -30.59
C LEU A 307 -17.60 -53.23 -30.09
N GLU A 308 -18.92 -53.07 -29.92
CA GLU A 308 -19.53 -51.85 -29.39
C GLU A 308 -19.03 -51.52 -27.97
N SER A 309 -18.80 -52.54 -27.14
CA SER A 309 -18.20 -52.39 -25.80
C SER A 309 -16.70 -52.05 -25.83
N ALA A 310 -15.98 -52.45 -26.87
CA ALA A 310 -14.58 -52.04 -27.04
C ALA A 310 -14.49 -50.57 -27.45
N GLU A 311 -15.37 -50.12 -28.35
CA GLU A 311 -15.44 -48.71 -28.76
C GLU A 311 -15.75 -47.75 -27.61
N THR A 312 -16.69 -48.08 -26.74
CA THR A 312 -17.05 -47.23 -25.58
C THR A 312 -15.97 -47.24 -24.52
N ASN A 313 -15.29 -48.36 -24.31
CA ASN A 313 -14.13 -48.45 -23.42
C ASN A 313 -12.97 -47.57 -23.90
N ILE A 314 -12.71 -47.49 -25.21
CA ILE A 314 -11.74 -46.56 -25.80
C ILE A 314 -12.17 -45.11 -25.55
N LYS A 315 -13.43 -44.76 -25.87
CA LYS A 315 -13.98 -43.40 -25.64
C LYS A 315 -13.90 -43.01 -24.15
N LEU A 316 -14.17 -43.94 -23.23
CA LEU A 316 -14.05 -43.72 -21.79
C LEU A 316 -12.60 -43.50 -21.35
N ALA A 317 -11.65 -44.26 -21.90
CA ALA A 317 -10.22 -44.09 -21.62
C ALA A 317 -9.73 -42.71 -22.07
N ASP A 318 -10.09 -42.29 -23.29
CA ASP A 318 -9.74 -40.97 -23.84
C ASP A 318 -10.27 -39.82 -22.98
N MET A 319 -11.55 -39.86 -22.58
CA MET A 319 -12.12 -38.82 -21.71
C MET A 319 -11.54 -38.86 -20.29
N THR A 320 -11.21 -40.05 -19.77
CA THR A 320 -10.53 -40.21 -18.48
C THR A 320 -9.11 -39.65 -18.49
N LEU A 321 -8.39 -39.73 -19.62
CA LEU A 321 -7.08 -39.11 -19.78
C LEU A 321 -7.20 -37.58 -19.83
N LYS A 322 -8.06 -37.02 -20.69
CA LYS A 322 -8.32 -35.57 -20.78
C LYS A 322 -8.70 -34.97 -19.42
N TRP A 323 -9.55 -35.65 -18.66
CA TRP A 323 -9.95 -35.22 -17.31
C TRP A 323 -8.76 -35.20 -16.33
N LYS A 324 -7.84 -36.17 -16.39
CA LYS A 324 -6.61 -36.19 -15.58
C LYS A 324 -5.64 -35.09 -15.99
N GLU A 325 -5.47 -34.86 -17.28
CA GLU A 325 -4.61 -33.83 -17.85
C GLU A 325 -5.08 -32.43 -17.46
N GLY A 326 -6.36 -32.12 -17.68
CA GLY A 326 -6.98 -30.85 -17.25
C GLY A 326 -6.92 -30.64 -15.74
N LYS A 327 -7.11 -31.71 -14.93
CA LYS A 327 -6.92 -31.65 -13.48
C LYS A 327 -5.47 -31.31 -13.09
N GLY A 328 -4.49 -31.86 -13.80
CA GLY A 328 -3.06 -31.55 -13.59
C GLY A 328 -2.71 -30.12 -13.97
N GLN A 329 -3.25 -29.61 -15.09
CA GLN A 329 -3.12 -28.23 -15.53
C GLN A 329 -3.71 -27.26 -14.50
N TRP A 330 -4.95 -27.50 -14.05
CA TRP A 330 -5.62 -26.69 -13.03
C TRP A 330 -4.85 -26.60 -11.72
N TRP A 331 -4.29 -27.71 -11.21
CA TRP A 331 -3.46 -27.68 -10.00
C TRP A 331 -2.19 -26.84 -10.18
N LYS A 332 -1.56 -26.91 -11.36
CA LYS A 332 -0.38 -26.11 -11.69
C LYS A 332 -0.73 -24.61 -11.78
N GLU A 333 -1.80 -24.27 -12.48
CA GLU A 333 -2.27 -22.89 -12.64
C GLU A 333 -2.70 -22.28 -11.29
N LYS A 334 -3.45 -23.03 -10.48
CA LYS A 334 -3.79 -22.65 -9.10
C LYS A 334 -2.55 -22.39 -8.24
N SER A 335 -1.53 -23.25 -8.35
CA SER A 335 -0.26 -23.05 -7.62
C SER A 335 0.48 -21.80 -8.08
N ASN A 336 0.51 -21.54 -9.39
CA ASN A 336 1.14 -20.34 -9.96
C ASN A 336 0.42 -19.05 -9.50
N LEU A 337 -0.92 -19.05 -9.52
CA LEU A 337 -1.73 -17.91 -9.08
C LEU A 337 -1.54 -17.62 -7.59
N LEU A 338 -1.54 -18.64 -6.73
CA LEU A 338 -1.26 -18.47 -5.31
C LEU A 338 0.15 -17.91 -5.06
N GLN A 339 1.17 -18.41 -5.77
CA GLN A 339 2.53 -17.88 -5.69
C GLN A 339 2.62 -16.42 -6.16
N SER A 340 1.90 -16.04 -7.22
CA SER A 340 1.85 -14.67 -7.71
C SER A 340 1.14 -13.72 -6.74
N ILE A 341 0.06 -14.17 -6.10
CA ILE A 341 -0.65 -13.42 -5.07
C ILE A 341 0.27 -13.17 -3.87
N GLU A 342 1.03 -14.18 -3.43
CA GLU A 342 1.97 -14.01 -2.32
C GLU A 342 3.09 -13.02 -2.67
N ALA A 343 3.66 -13.10 -3.88
CA ALA A 343 4.68 -12.15 -4.34
C ALA A 343 4.18 -10.69 -4.41
N GLU A 344 2.91 -10.47 -4.75
CA GLU A 344 2.30 -9.13 -4.75
C GLU A 344 1.95 -8.64 -3.33
N LYS A 345 1.53 -9.50 -2.39
CA LYS A 345 1.44 -9.13 -0.96
C LYS A 345 2.81 -8.68 -0.43
N ASP A 346 3.85 -9.44 -0.73
CA ASP A 346 5.24 -9.17 -0.36
C ASP A 346 5.71 -7.79 -0.83
N LYS A 347 5.23 -7.37 -2.00
CA LYS A 347 5.51 -6.09 -2.65
C LYS A 347 4.67 -4.95 -2.06
N ILE A 348 3.39 -5.21 -1.74
CA ILE A 348 2.53 -4.28 -1.00
C ILE A 348 3.13 -4.00 0.38
N LEU A 349 3.54 -5.01 1.15
CA LEU A 349 4.16 -4.84 2.48
C LEU A 349 5.42 -3.96 2.43
N LYS A 350 6.28 -4.15 1.41
CA LYS A 350 7.47 -3.31 1.19
C LYS A 350 7.10 -1.85 0.89
N LEU A 351 6.08 -1.61 0.06
CA LEU A 351 5.57 -0.27 -0.23
C LEU A 351 4.90 0.37 1.00
N SER A 352 4.13 -0.38 1.79
CA SER A 352 3.54 0.13 3.05
C SER A 352 4.61 0.54 4.06
N ALA A 353 5.70 -0.23 4.18
CA ALA A 353 6.83 0.14 5.03
C ALA A 353 7.57 1.41 4.55
N GLU A 354 7.67 1.61 3.22
CA GLU A 354 8.22 2.83 2.64
C GLU A 354 7.30 4.05 2.85
N VAL A 355 5.98 3.88 2.68
CA VAL A 355 4.98 4.92 2.98
C VAL A 355 5.05 5.34 4.44
N LEU A 356 5.02 4.41 5.40
CA LEU A 356 5.12 4.73 6.84
C LEU A 356 6.42 5.48 7.19
N LYS A 357 7.52 5.14 6.52
CA LYS A 357 8.80 5.87 6.68
C LYS A 357 8.71 7.30 6.13
N LEU A 358 8.10 7.50 4.96
CA LEU A 358 7.91 8.83 4.37
C LEU A 358 6.91 9.67 5.19
N GLU A 359 5.84 9.07 5.70
CA GLU A 359 4.88 9.73 6.60
C GLU A 359 5.54 10.18 7.91
N LYS A 360 6.38 9.34 8.51
CA LYS A 360 7.19 9.71 9.68
C LYS A 360 8.09 10.91 9.38
N ASN A 361 8.89 10.84 8.32
CA ASN A 361 9.76 11.95 7.91
C ASN A 361 8.95 13.24 7.69
N LEU A 362 7.77 13.13 7.07
CA LEU A 362 6.87 14.26 6.83
C LEU A 362 6.24 14.83 8.12
N GLN A 363 6.03 14.00 9.17
CA GLN A 363 5.67 14.50 10.51
C GLN A 363 6.85 15.21 11.18
N GLU A 364 8.07 14.70 11.05
CA GLU A 364 9.29 15.32 11.59
C GLU A 364 9.55 16.70 10.93
N GLU A 365 9.39 16.82 9.61
CA GLU A 365 9.45 18.10 8.87
C GLU A 365 8.33 19.08 9.29
N ARG A 366 7.10 18.59 9.51
CA ARG A 366 6.00 19.42 10.03
C ARG A 366 6.28 19.94 11.44
N ALA A 367 6.88 19.11 12.30
CA ALA A 367 7.27 19.49 13.65
C ALA A 367 8.40 20.55 13.64
N GLN A 368 9.45 20.34 12.83
CA GLN A 368 10.51 21.35 12.60
C GLN A 368 9.93 22.69 12.12
N LYS A 369 9.04 22.66 11.12
CA LYS A 369 8.35 23.85 10.60
C LYS A 369 7.50 24.57 11.66
N GLN A 370 6.90 23.83 12.60
CA GLN A 370 6.16 24.41 13.72
C GLN A 370 7.08 25.01 14.79
N ALA A 371 8.21 24.37 15.10
CA ALA A 371 9.24 24.89 16.00
C ALA A 371 9.81 26.22 15.47
N LEU A 372 10.32 26.24 14.24
CA LEU A 372 10.84 27.44 13.56
C LEU A 372 9.79 28.58 13.51
N LYS A 373 8.51 28.26 13.31
CA LYS A 373 7.42 29.26 13.34
C LYS A 373 7.16 29.82 14.75
N SER A 374 7.39 29.03 15.79
CA SER A 374 7.28 29.48 17.19
C SER A 374 8.49 30.32 17.62
N GLU A 375 9.70 29.95 17.20
CA GLU A 375 10.94 30.71 17.38
C GLU A 375 10.82 32.07 16.67
N LEU A 376 10.40 32.09 15.40
CA LEU A 376 10.11 33.32 14.65
C LEU A 376 8.90 34.11 15.18
N SER A 377 8.14 33.60 16.16
CA SER A 377 7.25 34.44 16.96
C SER A 377 7.93 34.99 18.19
N HIS A 378 8.61 34.13 18.95
CA HIS A 378 9.35 34.55 20.14
C HIS A 378 10.33 35.68 19.81
N GLU A 379 11.02 35.61 18.68
CA GLU A 379 11.97 36.66 18.25
C GLU A 379 11.27 37.97 17.87
N ARG A 380 10.15 37.92 17.13
CA ARG A 380 9.34 39.12 16.85
C ARG A 380 8.80 39.75 18.14
N ASP A 381 8.39 38.93 19.09
CA ASP A 381 7.82 39.38 20.36
C ASP A 381 8.93 39.93 21.29
N SER A 382 10.13 39.33 21.27
CA SER A 382 11.37 39.81 21.91
C SER A 382 11.83 41.16 21.34
N SER A 383 12.01 41.22 20.02
CA SER A 383 12.32 42.45 19.27
C SER A 383 11.30 43.57 19.54
N LEU A 384 10.01 43.24 19.69
CA LEU A 384 8.97 44.21 20.05
C LEU A 384 9.13 44.75 21.48
N VAL A 385 9.55 43.91 22.44
CA VAL A 385 9.86 44.31 23.82
C VAL A 385 11.10 45.22 23.85
N GLN A 386 12.20 44.83 23.20
CA GLN A 386 13.41 45.65 23.06
C GLN A 386 13.12 47.01 22.38
N LEU A 387 12.29 47.01 21.33
CA LEU A 387 11.78 48.22 20.67
C LEU A 387 10.79 49.02 21.54
N SER A 388 10.30 48.49 22.66
CA SER A 388 9.53 49.23 23.66
C SER A 388 10.42 49.81 24.76
N GLU A 389 11.50 49.10 25.10
CA GLU A 389 12.50 49.43 26.12
C GLU A 389 13.39 50.59 25.68
N SER A 390 14.03 50.46 24.52
CA SER A 390 14.75 51.55 23.85
C SER A 390 13.86 52.80 23.63
N LYS A 391 12.56 52.64 23.36
CA LYS A 391 11.60 53.76 23.28
C LYS A 391 11.22 54.36 24.63
N ARG A 392 11.47 53.66 25.75
CA ARG A 392 11.30 54.13 27.12
C ARG A 392 12.56 54.88 27.56
N GLU A 393 13.73 54.29 27.37
CA GLU A 393 15.05 54.91 27.59
C GLU A 393 15.19 56.21 26.79
N LEU A 394 14.81 56.22 25.50
CA LEU A 394 14.78 57.43 24.67
C LEU A 394 13.73 58.49 25.11
N LYS A 395 12.84 58.19 26.06
CA LYS A 395 12.00 59.20 26.74
C LYS A 395 12.63 59.65 28.04
N GLU A 396 13.19 58.72 28.80
CA GLU A 396 13.87 58.97 30.08
C GLU A 396 15.14 59.81 29.88
N LEU A 397 16.01 59.46 28.93
CA LEU A 397 17.17 60.26 28.53
C LEU A 397 16.77 61.66 28.01
N ARG A 398 15.66 61.78 27.27
CA ARG A 398 15.13 63.09 26.83
C ARG A 398 14.49 63.89 27.97
N ALA A 399 14.05 63.25 29.05
CA ALA A 399 13.59 63.93 30.25
C ALA A 399 14.78 64.38 31.11
N ALA A 400 15.78 63.52 31.30
CA ALA A 400 17.04 63.82 31.98
C ALA A 400 17.79 64.96 31.29
N LEU A 401 17.89 64.96 29.96
CA LEU A 401 18.48 66.07 29.20
C LEU A 401 17.79 67.41 29.49
N LYS A 402 16.44 67.44 29.53
CA LYS A 402 15.67 68.64 29.86
C LYS A 402 15.77 69.08 31.32
N VAL A 403 16.16 68.18 32.22
CA VAL A 403 16.49 68.52 33.61
C VAL A 403 17.89 69.13 33.66
N ALA A 404 18.89 68.48 33.07
CA ALA A 404 20.26 68.99 32.97
C ALA A 404 20.37 70.33 32.21
N GLU A 405 19.52 70.56 31.19
CA GLU A 405 19.40 71.86 30.52
C GLU A 405 18.95 72.96 31.50
N LYS A 406 17.96 72.67 32.36
CA LYS A 406 17.46 73.62 33.37
C LYS A 406 18.41 73.82 34.54
N GLU A 407 19.05 72.76 35.01
CA GLU A 407 20.10 72.84 36.04
C GLU A 407 21.27 73.69 35.53
N LYS A 408 21.63 73.55 34.24
CA LYS A 408 22.61 74.41 33.57
C LYS A 408 22.14 75.87 33.43
N GLU A 409 20.86 76.12 33.16
CA GLU A 409 20.28 77.47 33.17
C GLU A 409 20.36 78.09 34.57
N GLN A 410 19.94 77.37 35.61
CA GLN A 410 20.02 77.80 37.02
C GLN A 410 21.46 78.08 37.45
N LEU A 411 22.42 77.20 37.12
CA LEU A 411 23.85 77.43 37.39
C LEU A 411 24.43 78.62 36.59
N GLN A 412 23.81 79.04 35.50
CA GLN A 412 24.15 80.28 34.78
C GLN A 412 23.52 81.52 35.42
N GLU A 413 22.35 81.40 36.04
CA GLU A 413 21.71 82.46 36.84
C GLU A 413 22.50 82.69 38.14
N GLU A 414 22.76 81.64 38.94
CA GLU A 414 23.58 81.70 40.15
C GLU A 414 24.98 82.29 39.88
N LYS A 415 25.61 81.90 38.77
CA LYS A 415 26.89 82.47 38.34
C LYS A 415 26.80 83.97 38.04
N GLN A 416 25.69 84.45 37.48
CA GLN A 416 25.49 85.88 37.23
C GLN A 416 25.25 86.65 38.54
N GLU A 417 24.46 86.10 39.47
CA GLU A 417 24.25 86.68 40.80
C GLU A 417 25.58 86.78 41.58
N LEU A 418 26.41 85.74 41.54
CA LEU A 418 27.74 85.75 42.16
C LEU A 418 28.68 86.78 41.53
N LEU A 419 28.65 86.94 40.20
CA LEU A 419 29.42 87.99 39.50
C LEU A 419 28.92 89.40 39.82
N GLU A 420 27.62 89.60 40.01
CA GLU A 420 27.10 90.86 40.52
C GLU A 420 27.47 91.12 41.99
N TYR A 421 27.44 90.09 42.84
CA TYR A 421 27.82 90.21 44.24
C TYR A 421 29.31 90.51 44.39
N ALA A 422 30.16 89.88 43.57
CA ALA A 422 31.58 90.22 43.45
C ALA A 422 31.75 91.70 43.06
N ARG A 423 31.08 92.18 42.01
CA ARG A 423 31.13 93.60 41.60
C ARG A 423 30.65 94.57 42.69
N LYS A 424 29.62 94.20 43.45
CA LYS A 424 29.10 94.97 44.60
C LYS A 424 30.05 94.94 45.80
N LEU A 425 30.90 93.92 45.92
CA LEU A 425 32.01 93.88 46.88
C LEU A 425 33.20 94.72 46.41
N GLU A 426 33.58 94.63 45.13
CA GLU A 426 34.61 95.45 44.49
C GLU A 426 34.28 96.94 44.66
N GLU A 427 33.07 97.38 44.29
CA GLU A 427 32.60 98.77 44.46
C GLU A 427 32.62 99.23 45.94
N ARG A 428 32.44 98.32 46.90
CA ARG A 428 32.53 98.63 48.34
C ARG A 428 33.97 98.68 48.85
N LEU A 429 34.85 97.85 48.30
CA LEU A 429 36.28 97.87 48.60
C LEU A 429 36.94 99.11 48.00
N GLU A 430 36.53 99.52 46.80
CA GLU A 430 36.98 100.74 46.14
C GLU A 430 36.51 101.98 46.91
N LYS A 431 35.24 102.04 47.38
CA LYS A 431 34.80 103.12 48.29
C LYS A 431 35.56 103.16 49.62
N VAL A 432 35.87 102.01 50.22
CA VAL A 432 36.71 101.94 51.44
C VAL A 432 38.19 102.26 51.15
N ALA A 433 38.63 102.18 49.89
CA ALA A 433 39.91 102.71 49.46
C ALA A 433 39.84 104.24 49.28
N ASP A 434 38.84 104.76 48.58
CA ASP A 434 38.62 106.21 48.39
C ASP A 434 38.46 106.95 49.74
N GLU A 435 37.73 106.38 50.70
CA GLU A 435 37.59 106.89 52.06
C GLU A 435 38.95 106.94 52.80
N LYS A 436 39.89 106.03 52.51
CA LYS A 436 41.25 106.03 53.08
C LYS A 436 42.21 106.96 52.33
N TRP A 437 42.09 107.06 51.01
CA TRP A 437 42.94 107.93 50.17
C TRP A 437 42.52 109.40 50.23
N SER A 438 41.33 109.71 50.75
CA SER A 438 40.89 111.08 51.04
C SER A 438 41.20 111.58 52.46
N GLU A 439 41.68 110.71 53.37
CA GLU A 439 42.09 111.08 54.74
C GLU A 439 43.62 111.18 54.94
N VAL A 440 44.44 110.93 53.91
CA VAL A 440 45.92 111.02 53.99
C VAL A 440 46.52 111.88 52.88
N THR A 441 46.42 113.20 53.02
CA THR A 441 47.14 114.19 52.18
C THR A 441 47.80 115.30 53.00
N ALA A 442 48.81 114.98 53.81
CA ALA A 442 49.81 115.93 54.34
C ALA A 442 51.04 115.22 54.95
N ALA A 443 52.24 115.76 54.69
CA ALA A 443 53.57 115.39 55.24
C ALA A 443 54.09 113.96 54.95
N GLU A 444 55.38 113.69 54.69
CA GLU A 444 56.61 114.47 54.37
C GLU A 444 57.52 113.45 53.61
N GLU A 445 57.98 113.67 52.37
CA GLU A 445 59.17 114.41 51.88
C GLU A 445 60.57 113.75 52.13
N GLU A 446 61.42 113.78 51.08
CA GLU A 446 62.88 113.46 50.99
C GLU A 446 63.42 112.01 51.27
N GLU A 447 64.48 111.48 50.61
CA GLU A 447 65.11 111.77 49.29
C GLU A 447 66.02 110.59 48.79
N ALA A 448 66.45 110.66 47.51
CA ALA A 448 67.72 110.17 46.93
C ALA A 448 68.02 108.66 46.58
N ALA A 449 68.40 108.47 45.29
CA ALA A 449 69.53 107.67 44.76
C ALA A 449 69.46 106.12 44.50
N ALA A 450 68.84 105.76 43.36
CA ALA A 450 69.44 105.04 42.21
C ALA A 450 70.06 103.60 42.28
N THR A 451 69.69 102.78 41.27
CA THR A 451 70.51 101.76 40.51
C THR A 451 70.22 100.25 40.69
N VAL A 452 69.29 99.74 39.85
CA VAL A 452 69.40 98.52 38.99
C VAL A 452 69.61 97.10 39.61
N LEU A 453 68.63 96.23 39.30
CA LEU A 453 68.63 94.75 39.20
C LEU A 453 68.73 93.83 40.45
N SER A 454 67.59 93.15 40.68
CA SER A 454 67.44 91.69 40.86
C SER A 454 67.81 91.02 42.19
N SER A 455 66.93 90.07 42.59
CA SER A 455 67.23 88.90 43.43
C SER A 455 67.50 89.16 44.93
N LEU A 456 67.26 88.23 45.87
CA LEU A 456 66.61 86.90 45.82
C LEU A 456 66.00 86.54 47.21
N ASP A 457 65.83 85.24 47.46
CA ASP A 457 65.46 84.55 48.72
C ASP A 457 63.94 84.52 49.06
N SER A 458 63.25 83.37 49.13
CA SER A 458 63.63 81.96 49.44
C SER A 458 64.01 81.74 50.93
N PRO A 459 63.95 80.52 51.51
CA PRO A 459 64.36 79.20 50.99
C PRO A 459 63.35 78.53 50.02
N LEU A 460 63.71 77.64 49.08
CA LEU A 460 64.73 76.55 49.04
C LEU A 460 64.33 75.34 49.93
N SER A 461 64.08 74.15 49.37
CA SER A 461 65.03 73.13 48.86
C SER A 461 65.30 72.09 49.99
N ASP A 462 65.47 70.79 49.75
CA ASP A 462 66.18 70.16 48.64
C ASP A 462 65.49 69.00 47.90
N SER A 463 66.10 68.69 46.76
CA SER A 463 65.90 67.51 45.92
C SER A 463 67.24 66.78 45.72
N GLU A 464 67.21 65.45 45.82
CA GLU A 464 68.15 64.51 45.19
C GLU A 464 67.23 63.56 44.39
N ASP A 465 67.40 63.23 43.12
CA ASP A 465 68.52 63.31 42.16
C ASP A 465 69.79 62.54 42.55
N GLU A 466 69.76 61.23 42.31
CA GLU A 466 70.82 60.58 41.55
C GLU A 466 70.22 59.45 40.68
N SER A 467 70.64 59.37 39.43
CA SER A 467 70.65 58.10 38.69
C SER A 467 72.00 57.43 38.89
N PRO A 468 72.06 56.10 38.94
CA PRO A 468 72.74 55.50 37.79
C PRO A 468 72.15 54.15 37.31
N GLU A 469 72.76 53.70 36.23
CA GLU A 469 72.48 52.49 35.47
C GLU A 469 72.88 51.19 36.21
N ASP A 470 72.26 50.11 35.72
CA ASP A 470 72.88 48.82 35.43
C ASP A 470 73.24 47.74 36.49
N MET A 471 72.88 46.53 36.06
CA MET A 471 73.54 45.23 36.31
C MET A 471 73.95 44.83 37.74
N ARG A 472 73.15 43.91 38.31
CA ARG A 472 73.61 42.51 38.40
C ARG A 472 72.49 41.47 38.23
N ILE A 473 72.74 40.54 37.31
CA ILE A 473 72.58 39.06 37.42
C ILE A 473 71.75 38.58 38.64
N HIS A 474 70.64 37.84 38.52
CA HIS A 474 70.41 36.68 37.62
C HIS A 474 68.98 36.65 37.02
N THR A 475 68.70 36.09 35.82
CA THR A 475 68.74 34.68 35.33
C THR A 475 67.94 33.67 36.21
N GLN A 476 67.18 32.69 35.69
CA GLN A 476 66.97 32.19 34.31
C GLN A 476 65.67 31.34 34.18
N LEU A 477 65.34 30.92 32.93
CA LEU A 477 64.40 29.86 32.48
C LEU A 477 62.88 30.18 32.52
N SER A 478 62.05 29.95 31.48
CA SER A 478 62.24 29.68 30.03
C SER A 478 62.95 28.38 29.56
N PRO A 479 62.81 27.93 28.28
CA PRO A 479 61.78 28.21 27.26
C PRO A 479 61.31 26.95 26.47
N TYR A 480 60.53 27.18 25.39
CA TYR A 480 60.32 26.32 24.20
C TYR A 480 59.64 24.92 24.33
N SER A 481 58.51 24.79 23.63
CA SER A 481 58.40 23.87 22.48
C SER A 481 57.37 24.40 21.47
N LEU A 482 57.28 23.81 20.26
CA LEU A 482 56.50 24.31 19.12
C LEU A 482 55.80 23.16 18.36
N CYS A 483 54.79 23.52 17.58
CA CYS A 483 54.06 22.75 16.55
C CYS A 483 52.88 21.84 16.96
N ASP A 484 51.76 22.11 16.28
CA ASP A 484 50.83 21.18 15.62
C ASP A 484 49.70 20.38 16.35
N ASN A 485 48.48 20.71 15.90
CA ASN A 485 47.39 19.82 15.44
C ASN A 485 46.49 19.04 16.43
N ARG A 486 45.26 19.58 16.56
CA ARG A 486 43.95 18.94 16.27
C ARG A 486 43.26 18.01 17.30
N ALA A 487 42.18 18.57 17.87
CA ALA A 487 40.93 17.92 18.34
C ALA A 487 40.96 17.02 19.61
N GLY A 488 39.80 16.88 20.27
CA GLY A 488 39.58 15.85 21.32
C GLY A 488 39.04 16.28 22.69
N THR A 489 38.06 17.18 22.74
CA THR A 489 36.80 17.09 23.54
C THR A 489 36.73 16.30 24.87
N LYS A 490 36.14 16.94 25.90
CA LYS A 490 35.40 16.43 27.09
C LYS A 490 36.17 15.77 28.26
N THR A 491 36.01 16.31 29.48
CA THR A 491 35.56 15.62 30.74
C THR A 491 35.35 16.64 31.90
N PRO A 492 34.63 16.33 33.01
CA PRO A 492 33.95 17.35 33.84
C PRO A 492 34.35 17.41 35.36
N PRO A 493 33.49 17.29 36.41
CA PRO A 493 33.11 18.47 37.22
C PRO A 493 33.09 18.34 38.78
N CYS A 494 32.71 19.45 39.44
CA CYS A 494 31.76 19.54 40.60
C CYS A 494 32.27 19.69 42.06
N LEU A 495 31.30 20.11 42.93
CA LEU A 495 31.24 20.16 44.41
C LEU A 495 31.77 21.45 45.09
N ARG A 496 31.12 22.05 46.12
CA ARG A 496 29.92 21.62 46.92
C ARG A 496 29.12 22.79 47.56
N GLU A 497 27.91 22.49 48.05
CA GLU A 497 26.92 23.39 48.70
C GLU A 497 27.19 23.71 50.20
N PRO A 498 26.29 24.45 50.91
CA PRO A 498 25.23 23.76 51.68
C PRO A 498 23.83 24.45 51.80
N MET A 499 22.76 23.65 51.59
CA MET A 499 21.53 23.42 52.42
C MET A 499 20.91 24.52 53.34
N HIS A 500 19.58 24.66 53.57
CA HIS A 500 18.33 23.96 53.17
C HIS A 500 17.20 25.02 52.97
N LYS A 501 16.10 24.81 52.19
CA LYS A 501 14.77 24.20 52.58
C LYS A 501 13.73 24.64 51.50
N VAL A 502 12.59 23.99 51.21
CA VAL A 502 12.08 22.61 51.44
C VAL A 502 10.88 22.29 50.50
N VAL A 503 10.69 21.00 50.21
CA VAL A 503 9.54 20.24 49.64
C VAL A 503 8.26 20.97 49.17
N ILE A 504 7.91 20.74 47.89
CA ILE A 504 6.70 20.04 47.34
C ILE A 504 6.94 19.95 45.80
N SER A 505 6.63 18.90 45.01
CA SER A 505 5.89 17.64 45.21
C SER A 505 6.64 16.41 44.60
N GLN A 506 5.90 15.32 44.27
CA GLN A 506 6.27 14.09 43.55
C GLN A 506 4.98 13.53 42.88
N PRO A 507 4.95 12.42 42.09
CA PRO A 507 5.98 11.43 41.72
C PRO A 507 6.24 11.44 40.17
N ALA A 508 6.71 10.43 39.40
CA ALA A 508 6.92 8.98 39.58
C ALA A 508 8.18 8.45 38.81
N PRO A 509 8.26 7.24 38.17
CA PRO A 509 9.33 6.31 38.60
C PRO A 509 10.21 5.63 37.52
N ILE A 510 11.45 5.25 37.86
CA ILE A 510 12.24 4.23 37.14
C ILE A 510 12.93 3.25 38.13
N THR A 511 12.28 2.08 38.29
CA THR A 511 12.85 0.72 38.13
C THR A 511 13.85 0.10 39.16
N SER A 512 13.34 -0.92 39.85
CA SER A 512 13.93 -2.24 40.25
C SER A 512 15.22 -2.39 41.07
N GLN A 513 15.14 -3.27 42.09
CA GLN A 513 16.09 -4.39 42.26
C GLN A 513 15.45 -5.69 42.79
N ILE A 514 15.65 -6.77 42.01
CA ILE A 514 16.08 -8.13 42.42
C ILE A 514 15.26 -8.90 43.49
N LYS A 515 14.58 -9.98 43.05
CA LYS A 515 14.87 -11.37 43.49
C LYS A 515 14.18 -12.46 42.62
N GLN A 516 15.00 -13.26 41.93
CA GLN A 516 14.74 -14.66 41.56
C GLN A 516 15.03 -15.57 42.79
N PRO A 517 14.73 -16.90 42.81
CA PRO A 517 14.65 -17.85 41.68
C PRO A 517 13.38 -18.76 41.74
N THR A 518 13.21 -19.94 41.09
CA THR A 518 14.08 -20.88 40.32
C THR A 518 13.17 -21.71 39.38
N GLU A 519 13.67 -22.08 38.19
CA GLU A 519 13.60 -23.41 37.49
C GLU A 519 12.27 -24.22 37.47
N ASP A 520 11.84 -24.96 36.43
CA ASP A 520 12.31 -25.31 35.06
C ASP A 520 11.11 -26.08 34.39
N ASN A 521 11.00 -26.52 33.12
CA ASN A 521 11.73 -26.50 31.83
C ASN A 521 10.71 -26.95 30.74
N SER A 522 10.88 -26.91 29.41
CA SER A 522 11.81 -26.23 28.46
C SER A 522 11.32 -26.54 27.02
N SER A 523 11.42 -25.61 26.07
CA SER A 523 11.81 -25.89 24.67
C SER A 523 11.99 -24.59 23.90
N ASP A 524 13.08 -24.50 23.14
CA ASP A 524 13.54 -23.31 22.44
C ASP A 524 12.94 -23.18 21.02
N SER A 525 12.57 -21.95 20.61
CA SER A 525 12.42 -21.47 19.21
C SER A 525 11.89 -20.03 19.21
N GLU A 526 12.76 -19.04 19.07
CA GLU A 526 12.38 -17.63 18.88
C GLU A 526 11.74 -17.41 17.49
N ALA A 527 10.44 -17.11 17.47
CA ALA A 527 9.72 -16.59 16.31
C ALA A 527 8.63 -15.64 16.80
N GLU A 528 8.91 -14.33 16.78
CA GLU A 528 8.06 -13.30 17.38
C GLU A 528 6.75 -13.10 16.60
N ASP A 529 5.70 -13.80 17.04
CA ASP A 529 4.37 -13.26 17.39
C ASP A 529 3.69 -12.17 16.50
N GLU A 530 4.03 -12.08 15.21
CA GLU A 530 3.35 -11.24 14.21
C GLU A 530 1.82 -11.43 14.26
N LYS A 531 1.40 -12.66 14.55
CA LYS A 531 0.00 -13.06 14.74
C LYS A 531 -0.66 -12.37 15.94
N ALA A 532 0.03 -12.19 17.07
CA ALA A 532 -0.50 -11.43 18.21
C ALA A 532 -0.57 -9.93 17.91
N VAL A 533 0.44 -9.39 17.23
CA VAL A 533 0.47 -7.98 16.79
C VAL A 533 -0.68 -7.68 15.82
N LEU A 534 -0.92 -8.55 14.84
CA LEU A 534 -2.06 -8.44 13.91
C LEU A 534 -3.42 -8.54 14.63
N MET A 535 -3.57 -9.46 15.58
CA MET A 535 -4.80 -9.62 16.37
C MET A 535 -5.07 -8.43 17.31
N ALA A 536 -4.03 -7.70 17.71
CA ALA A 536 -4.16 -6.41 18.40
C ALA A 536 -4.58 -5.30 17.42
N ALA A 537 -3.91 -5.18 16.28
CA ALA A 537 -4.19 -4.17 15.25
C ALA A 537 -5.64 -4.23 14.74
N VAL A 538 -6.16 -5.43 14.47
CA VAL A 538 -7.56 -5.67 14.05
C VAL A 538 -8.58 -5.32 15.15
N ARG A 539 -8.18 -5.25 16.42
CA ARG A 539 -9.03 -4.80 17.54
C ARG A 539 -8.95 -3.31 17.83
N SER A 540 -7.89 -2.63 17.38
CA SER A 540 -7.73 -1.17 17.51
C SER A 540 -8.13 -0.39 16.26
N GLY A 541 -8.13 -1.02 15.08
CA GLY A 541 -8.64 -0.45 13.84
C GLY A 541 -10.16 -0.31 13.87
N GLY A 542 -10.65 0.86 13.45
CA GLY A 542 -12.08 1.15 13.39
C GLY A 542 -12.83 0.37 12.30
N GLU A 543 -14.12 0.70 12.15
CA GLU A 543 -15.11 -0.03 11.34
C GLU A 543 -14.67 -0.31 9.88
N GLU A 544 -13.85 0.57 9.31
CA GLU A 544 -13.23 0.44 7.98
C GLU A 544 -12.42 -0.86 7.80
N ALA A 545 -11.68 -1.29 8.83
CA ALA A 545 -10.89 -2.52 8.78
C ALA A 545 -11.76 -3.79 8.63
N SER A 546 -13.01 -3.74 9.10
CA SER A 546 -13.98 -4.84 8.95
C SER A 546 -14.62 -4.90 7.57
N LEU A 547 -14.54 -3.82 6.77
CA LEU A 547 -15.10 -3.75 5.42
C LEU A 547 -14.14 -4.25 4.35
N LEU A 548 -12.83 -4.19 4.59
CA LEU A 548 -11.81 -4.52 3.59
C LEU A 548 -11.56 -6.04 3.43
N LEU A 549 -11.73 -6.84 4.49
CA LEU A 549 -11.44 -8.28 4.47
C LEU A 549 -12.52 -9.14 5.19
N PRO A 550 -13.81 -9.11 4.77
CA PRO A 550 -14.87 -9.91 5.42
C PRO A 550 -14.62 -11.43 5.35
N GLU A 551 -13.99 -11.90 4.27
CA GLU A 551 -13.84 -13.33 3.98
C GLU A 551 -12.76 -14.02 4.84
N LEU A 552 -11.77 -13.28 5.36
CA LEU A 552 -10.75 -13.86 6.26
C LEU A 552 -11.37 -14.42 7.55
N GLY A 553 -12.47 -13.83 8.03
CA GLY A 553 -13.23 -14.37 9.17
C GLY A 553 -13.91 -15.72 8.87
N SER A 554 -14.19 -16.02 7.60
CA SER A 554 -14.86 -17.25 7.15
C SER A 554 -13.88 -18.38 6.85
N VAL A 555 -12.84 -18.10 6.05
CA VAL A 555 -11.92 -19.13 5.52
C VAL A 555 -11.17 -19.89 6.62
N PHE A 556 -10.84 -19.23 7.75
CA PHE A 556 -10.18 -19.91 8.88
C PHE A 556 -11.11 -20.77 9.75
N TYR A 557 -12.43 -20.65 9.64
CA TYR A 557 -13.38 -21.52 10.36
C TYR A 557 -13.64 -22.87 9.65
N GLU A 558 -13.45 -22.95 8.33
CA GLU A 558 -13.63 -24.20 7.57
C GLU A 558 -12.40 -25.11 7.56
N MET A 559 -11.19 -24.58 7.81
CA MET A 559 -9.97 -25.40 7.96
C MET A 559 -9.80 -26.02 9.36
N ALA A 560 -10.74 -25.80 10.28
CA ALA A 560 -10.67 -26.22 11.68
C ALA A 560 -11.71 -27.30 12.06
N ARG A 561 -12.19 -28.10 11.09
CA ARG A 561 -13.29 -29.06 11.28
C ARG A 561 -13.11 -30.36 10.51
#